data_AF-A0AAU4CAL8-F1
#
_entry.id   AF-A0AAU4CAL8-F1
#
_cell.length_a   1.000
_cell.length_b   1.000
_cell.length_c   1.000
_cell.angle_alpha   90.00
_cell.angle_beta   90.00
_cell.angle_gamma   90.00
#
_symmetry.space_group_name_H-M   'P 1'
#
loop_
_entity.id
_entity.type
_entity.pdbx_description
1 polymer ?
#
loop_
_entity_poly.entity_id
_entity_poly.type
_entity_poly.pdbx_seq_one_letter_code
_entity_poly.pdbx_strand_id
1 'polypeptide(L)'
;MAGDWDWLRGPQPSSEVPEQLCTPTASPELNLGVQVIGSNIVGNDVVELAAQYMAEHARLELWIGNHEPPLGFRQQFERGRASSEALLETYEAWVAFETAYQASGKKVDQVRDEREKLKAALRRATDALIRARIE
;
A
#
# COMPACT_ATOMS: atom_id res chain seq x y z
N MET A 1 -23.30 -3.22 -27.85
CA MET A 1 -23.18 -3.04 -26.39
C MET A 1 -21.77 -3.39 -25.91
N ALA A 2 -20.72 -2.89 -26.58
CA ALA A 2 -19.32 -3.25 -26.27
C ALA A 2 -18.52 -2.14 -25.56
N GLY A 3 -19.12 -0.97 -25.31
CA GLY A 3 -18.40 0.22 -24.83
C GLY A 3 -18.40 0.44 -23.31
N ASP A 4 -19.19 -0.31 -22.53
CA ASP A 4 -19.40 -0.01 -21.10
C ASP A 4 -18.36 -0.68 -20.17
N TRP A 5 -17.59 -1.63 -20.70
CA TRP A 5 -16.62 -2.45 -19.93
C TRP A 5 -15.21 -2.41 -20.51
N ASP A 6 -14.95 -1.57 -21.51
CA ASP A 6 -13.62 -1.46 -22.14
C ASP A 6 -12.52 -1.01 -21.18
N TRP A 7 -12.90 -0.27 -20.13
CA TRP A 7 -12.00 0.16 -19.07
C TRP A 7 -11.49 -1.01 -18.19
N LEU A 8 -12.17 -2.16 -18.17
CA LEU A 8 -11.69 -3.39 -17.51
C LEU A 8 -10.63 -4.15 -18.34
N ARG A 9 -10.50 -3.83 -19.64
CA ARG A 9 -9.51 -4.44 -20.54
C ARG A 9 -8.14 -3.76 -20.47
N GLY A 10 -8.00 -2.71 -19.66
CA GLY A 10 -6.70 -2.11 -19.38
C GLY A 10 -5.76 -3.11 -18.71
N PRO A 11 -4.44 -2.82 -18.65
CA PRO A 11 -3.51 -3.68 -17.93
C PRO A 11 -4.03 -3.85 -16.50
N GLN A 12 -4.44 -5.08 -16.18
CA GLN A 12 -4.70 -5.45 -14.79
C GLN A 12 -3.35 -5.45 -14.09
N PRO A 13 -3.26 -4.96 -12.84
CA PRO A 13 -2.04 -5.14 -12.06
C PRO A 13 -1.70 -6.64 -12.11
N SER A 14 -0.55 -6.96 -12.72
CA SER A 14 -0.20 -8.34 -13.08
C SER A 14 0.08 -9.22 -11.87
N SER A 15 0.15 -8.62 -10.69
CA SER A 15 0.49 -9.29 -9.44
C SER A 15 -0.77 -9.39 -8.59
N GLU A 16 -1.23 -10.61 -8.36
CA GLU A 16 -2.22 -10.89 -7.33
C GLU A 16 -1.74 -10.33 -5.99
N VAL A 17 -2.68 -9.86 -5.17
CA VAL A 17 -2.37 -9.44 -3.80
C VAL A 17 -1.75 -10.64 -3.08
N PRO A 18 -0.55 -10.49 -2.48
CA PRO A 18 0.11 -11.56 -1.73
C PRO A 18 -0.81 -12.14 -0.66
N GLU A 19 -0.91 -13.47 -0.56
CA GLU A 19 -1.78 -14.15 0.42
C GLU A 19 -1.52 -13.70 1.87
N GLN A 20 -0.28 -13.33 2.18
CA GLN A 20 0.12 -12.82 3.49
C GLN A 20 -0.61 -11.53 3.86
N LEU A 21 -1.03 -10.74 2.87
CA LEU A 21 -1.78 -9.50 3.07
C LEU A 21 -3.29 -9.71 3.10
N CYS A 22 -3.79 -10.93 2.90
CA CYS A 22 -5.23 -11.23 3.00
C CYS A 22 -5.70 -11.41 4.46
N THR A 23 -4.80 -11.32 5.44
CA THR A 23 -5.08 -11.42 6.88
C THR A 23 -4.23 -10.40 7.65
N PRO A 24 -4.65 -9.93 8.84
CA PRO A 24 -5.81 -10.36 9.63
C PRO A 24 -7.16 -9.75 9.21
N THR A 25 -7.18 -8.69 8.42
CA THR A 25 -8.42 -8.04 7.96
C THR A 25 -8.67 -8.29 6.47
N ALA A 26 -9.82 -7.84 5.96
CA ALA A 26 -10.11 -7.86 4.53
C ALA A 26 -9.38 -6.75 3.73
N SER A 27 -8.64 -5.85 4.39
CA SER A 27 -7.89 -4.75 3.75
C SER A 27 -6.39 -5.08 3.71
N PRO A 28 -5.83 -5.39 2.53
CA PRO A 28 -4.40 -5.61 2.35
C PRO A 28 -3.53 -4.42 2.79
N GLU A 29 -3.98 -3.19 2.55
CA GLU A 29 -3.29 -1.96 2.95
C GLU A 29 -3.16 -1.86 4.48
N LEU A 30 -4.24 -2.16 5.22
CA LEU A 30 -4.17 -2.18 6.69
C LEU A 30 -3.30 -3.32 7.20
N ASN A 31 -3.38 -4.49 6.57
CA ASN A 31 -2.60 -5.66 6.98
C ASN A 31 -1.10 -5.45 6.77
N LEU A 32 -0.68 -4.79 5.68
CA LEU A 32 0.71 -4.40 5.46
C LEU A 32 1.21 -3.48 6.57
N GLY A 33 0.44 -2.44 6.90
CA GLY A 33 0.79 -1.53 7.99
C GLY A 33 0.92 -2.25 9.34
N VAL A 34 0.02 -3.19 9.64
CA VAL A 34 0.10 -4.04 10.84
C VAL A 34 1.37 -4.89 10.85
N GLN A 35 1.75 -5.52 9.73
CA GLN A 35 2.98 -6.31 9.65
C GLN A 35 4.23 -5.45 9.89
N VAL A 36 4.31 -4.28 9.25
CA VAL A 36 5.44 -3.36 9.40
C VAL A 36 5.56 -2.85 10.83
N ILE A 37 4.47 -2.33 11.41
CA ILE A 37 4.46 -1.75 12.76
C ILE A 37 4.65 -2.83 13.83
N GLY A 38 4.06 -4.01 13.64
CA GLY A 38 4.20 -5.14 14.54
C GLY A 38 5.58 -5.80 14.52
N SER A 39 6.42 -5.44 13.55
CA SER A 39 7.77 -5.97 13.46
C SER A 39 8.71 -5.35 14.50
N ASN A 40 9.56 -6.18 15.09
CA ASN A 40 10.58 -5.75 16.03
C ASN A 40 11.88 -5.24 15.36
N ILE A 41 11.89 -5.09 14.03
CA ILE A 41 13.09 -4.76 13.25
C ILE A 41 13.08 -3.31 12.73
N VAL A 42 11.94 -2.60 12.85
CA VAL A 42 11.77 -1.23 12.37
C VAL A 42 11.94 -0.20 13.47
N GLY A 43 12.42 0.99 13.10
CA GLY A 43 12.49 2.15 13.99
C GLY A 43 11.23 3.02 13.93
N ASN A 44 11.12 3.96 14.86
CA ASN A 44 9.96 4.86 14.98
C ASN A 44 9.68 5.68 13.70
N ASP A 45 10.71 5.98 12.90
CA ASP A 45 10.55 6.69 11.62
C ASP A 45 9.80 5.87 10.56
N VAL A 46 10.00 4.55 10.52
CA VAL A 46 9.26 3.65 9.64
C VAL A 46 7.85 3.42 10.20
N VAL A 47 7.73 3.28 11.52
CA VAL A 47 6.41 3.16 12.20
C VAL A 47 5.53 4.37 11.90
N GLU A 48 6.06 5.59 12.00
CA GLU A 48 5.34 6.83 11.67
C GLU A 48 4.82 6.80 10.24
N LEU A 49 5.66 6.44 9.27
CA LEU A 49 5.28 6.38 7.86
C LEU A 49 4.25 5.29 7.58
N ALA A 50 4.38 4.11 8.20
CA ALA A 50 3.40 3.04 8.07
C ALA A 50 2.04 3.42 8.68
N ALA A 51 2.04 4.07 9.84
CA ALA A 51 0.82 4.57 10.46
C ALA A 51 0.15 5.65 9.61
N GLN A 52 0.94 6.56 9.01
CA GLN A 52 0.43 7.58 8.11
C GLN A 52 -0.20 6.96 6.85
N TYR A 53 0.46 5.96 6.26
CA TYR A 53 -0.08 5.21 5.13
C TYR A 53 -1.44 4.56 5.47
N MET A 54 -1.54 3.84 6.60
CA MET A 54 -2.80 3.25 7.06
C MET A 54 -3.90 4.30 7.26
N ALA A 55 -3.54 5.45 7.85
CA ALA A 55 -4.49 6.54 8.10
C ALA A 55 -5.00 7.16 6.79
N GLU A 56 -4.13 7.38 5.80
CA GLU A 56 -4.57 7.90 4.50
C GLU A 56 -5.42 6.87 3.72
N HIS A 57 -5.11 5.57 3.82
CA HIS A 57 -5.95 4.54 3.21
C HIS A 57 -7.35 4.54 3.84
N ALA A 58 -7.44 4.54 5.17
CA ALA A 58 -8.72 4.63 5.87
C ALA A 58 -9.51 5.90 5.48
N ARG A 59 -8.83 7.04 5.33
CA ARG A 59 -9.48 8.28 4.87
C ARG A 59 -9.95 8.20 3.42
N LEU A 60 -9.24 7.50 2.54
CA LEU A 60 -9.68 7.27 1.16
C LEU A 60 -10.96 6.43 1.15
N GLU A 61 -10.98 5.31 1.86
CA GLU A 61 -12.17 4.43 1.96
C GLU A 61 -13.38 5.17 2.53
N LEU A 62 -13.18 5.96 3.60
CA LEU A 62 -14.23 6.80 4.17
C LEU A 62 -14.71 7.88 3.19
N TRP A 63 -13.80 8.48 2.40
CA TRP A 63 -14.17 9.46 1.39
C TRP A 63 -14.97 8.82 0.26
N ILE A 64 -14.55 7.65 -0.25
CA ILE A 64 -15.30 6.89 -1.27
C ILE A 64 -16.71 6.56 -0.76
N GLY A 65 -16.81 6.05 0.47
CA GLY A 65 -18.10 5.65 1.07
C GLY A 65 -19.06 6.81 1.35
N ASN A 66 -18.54 8.03 1.50
CA ASN A 66 -19.33 9.24 1.81
C ASN A 66 -19.39 10.24 0.65
N HIS A 67 -18.87 9.90 -0.53
CA HIS A 67 -18.81 10.84 -1.66
C HIS A 67 -20.21 11.17 -2.19
N GLU A 68 -20.50 12.46 -2.39
CA GLU A 68 -21.78 12.93 -2.94
C GLU A 68 -21.56 13.80 -4.20
N PRO A 69 -22.10 13.42 -5.37
CA PRO A 69 -22.89 12.21 -5.64
C PRO A 69 -22.05 10.92 -5.55
N PRO A 70 -22.65 9.73 -5.31
CA PRO A 70 -21.90 8.47 -5.24
C PRO A 70 -21.03 8.23 -6.47
N LEU A 71 -19.81 7.77 -6.25
CA LEU A 71 -18.88 7.44 -7.34
C LEU A 71 -19.41 6.26 -8.16
N GLY A 72 -19.32 6.36 -9.48
CA GLY A 72 -19.62 5.24 -10.37
C GLY A 72 -18.55 4.14 -10.26
N PHE A 73 -18.89 2.91 -10.66
CA PHE A 73 -17.98 1.75 -10.57
C PHE A 73 -16.61 1.98 -11.23
N ARG A 74 -16.58 2.66 -12.37
CA ARG A 74 -15.34 3.00 -13.07
C ARG A 74 -14.45 3.93 -12.25
N GLN A 75 -15.03 4.95 -11.61
CA GLN A 75 -14.27 5.88 -10.77
C GLN A 75 -13.71 5.15 -9.55
N GLN A 76 -14.52 4.32 -8.89
CA GLN A 76 -14.07 3.51 -7.76
C GLN A 76 -12.91 2.58 -8.17
N PHE A 77 -13.00 1.93 -9.33
CA PHE A 77 -11.93 1.08 -9.85
C PHE A 77 -10.65 1.86 -10.16
N GLU A 78 -10.75 3.01 -10.83
CA GLU A 78 -9.59 3.85 -11.16
C GLU A 78 -8.86 4.32 -9.88
N ARG A 79 -9.61 4.66 -8.81
CA ARG A 79 -9.03 4.98 -7.49
C ARG A 79 -8.41 3.77 -6.81
N GLY A 80 -9.09 2.63 -6.85
CA GLY A 80 -8.60 1.37 -6.28
C GLY A 80 -7.31 0.89 -6.93
N ARG A 81 -7.19 1.01 -8.26
CA ARG A 81 -6.00 0.57 -9.01
C ARG A 81 -4.72 1.28 -8.55
N ALA A 82 -4.78 2.60 -8.35
CA ALA A 82 -3.65 3.37 -7.86
C ALA A 82 -3.24 2.95 -6.43
N SER A 83 -4.22 2.62 -5.57
CA SER A 83 -3.97 2.07 -4.24
C SER A 83 -3.28 0.69 -4.32
N SER A 84 -3.77 -0.19 -5.19
CA SER A 84 -3.24 -1.55 -5.34
C SER A 84 -1.81 -1.58 -5.90
N GLU A 85 -1.48 -0.74 -6.88
CA GLU A 85 -0.11 -0.64 -7.40
C GLU A 85 0.86 -0.15 -6.30
N ALA A 86 0.46 0.89 -5.56
CA ALA A 86 1.25 1.42 -4.46
C ALA A 86 1.43 0.43 -3.28
N LEU A 87 0.41 -0.37 -3.00
CA LEU A 87 0.46 -1.47 -2.02
C LEU A 87 1.55 -2.48 -2.39
N LEU A 88 1.55 -2.95 -3.64
CA LEU A 88 2.49 -3.98 -4.11
C LEU A 88 3.93 -3.48 -4.04
N GLU A 89 4.22 -2.27 -4.51
CA GLU A 89 5.55 -1.68 -4.40
C GLU A 89 6.02 -1.56 -2.95
N THR A 90 5.10 -1.20 -2.04
CA THR A 90 5.42 -1.07 -0.61
C THR A 90 5.68 -2.44 0.03
N TYR A 91 4.89 -3.45 -0.34
CA TYR A 91 5.09 -4.82 0.13
C TYR A 91 6.43 -5.39 -0.36
N GLU A 92 6.78 -5.20 -1.62
CA GLU A 92 8.08 -5.63 -2.16
C GLU A 92 9.25 -4.97 -1.43
N ALA A 93 9.15 -3.68 -1.15
CA ALA A 93 10.17 -2.96 -0.37
C ALA A 93 10.24 -3.47 1.08
N TRP A 94 9.11 -3.82 1.69
CA TRP A 94 9.05 -4.43 3.01
C TRP A 94 9.74 -5.79 3.05
N VAL A 95 9.40 -6.69 2.12
CA VAL A 95 10.01 -8.02 2.00
C VAL A 95 11.51 -7.92 1.75
N ALA A 96 11.95 -6.99 0.89
CA ALA A 96 13.37 -6.78 0.62
C ALA A 96 14.13 -6.33 1.89
N PHE A 97 13.55 -5.42 2.67
CA PHE A 97 14.13 -4.98 3.93
C PHE A 97 14.19 -6.10 4.97
N GLU A 98 13.10 -6.86 5.15
CA GLU A 98 13.08 -8.01 6.07
C GLU A 98 14.12 -9.05 5.67
N THR A 99 14.21 -9.39 4.38
CA THR A 99 15.17 -10.35 3.83
C THR A 99 16.61 -9.90 4.07
N ALA A 100 16.92 -8.64 3.79
CA ALA A 100 18.25 -8.08 4.04
C ALA A 100 18.59 -8.09 5.54
N TYR A 101 17.61 -7.79 6.41
CA TYR A 101 17.82 -7.83 7.86
C TYR A 101 18.15 -9.24 8.33
N GLN A 102 17.46 -10.27 7.85
CA GLN A 102 17.81 -11.65 8.17
C GLN A 102 19.20 -12.02 7.63
N ALA A 103 19.51 -11.65 6.38
CA ALA A 103 20.80 -11.95 5.75
C ALA A 103 21.99 -11.26 6.44
N SER A 104 21.79 -10.08 7.03
CA SER A 104 22.80 -9.35 7.81
C SER A 104 23.12 -9.99 9.17
N GLY A 105 22.41 -11.06 9.55
CA GLY A 105 22.48 -11.61 10.90
C GLY A 105 21.81 -10.70 11.92
N LYS A 106 20.71 -10.05 11.54
CA LYS A 106 19.88 -9.17 12.40
C LYS A 106 20.59 -7.88 12.82
N LYS A 107 21.39 -7.31 11.92
CA LYS A 107 22.17 -6.09 12.14
C LYS A 107 21.51 -4.92 11.40
N VAL A 108 20.77 -4.09 12.16
CA VAL A 108 19.98 -2.97 11.61
C VAL A 108 20.85 -1.93 10.89
N ASP A 109 22.10 -1.75 11.31
CA ASP A 109 23.07 -0.83 10.71
C ASP A 109 23.50 -1.24 9.29
N GLN A 110 23.36 -2.52 8.94
CA GLN A 110 23.79 -3.07 7.65
C GLN A 110 22.71 -3.02 6.56
N VAL A 111 21.49 -2.61 6.89
CA VAL A 111 20.32 -2.62 5.99
C VAL A 111 19.76 -1.22 5.75
N ARG A 112 20.63 -0.20 5.84
CA ARG A 112 20.25 1.20 5.71
C ARG A 112 19.61 1.51 4.37
N ASP A 113 20.14 0.94 3.29
CA ASP A 113 19.68 1.24 1.94
C ASP A 113 18.28 0.65 1.70
N GLU A 114 18.01 -0.57 2.18
CA GLU A 114 16.68 -1.19 2.13
C GLU A 114 15.68 -0.45 3.02
N ARG A 115 16.10 0.02 4.20
CA ARG A 115 15.26 0.84 5.07
C ARG A 115 14.86 2.14 4.38
N GLU A 116 15.79 2.84 3.72
CA GLU A 116 15.45 4.07 3.00
C GLU A 116 14.55 3.81 1.79
N LYS A 117 14.71 2.67 1.09
CA LYS A 117 13.79 2.24 0.03
C LYS A 117 12.38 1.99 0.58
N LEU A 118 12.24 1.31 1.71
CA LEU A 118 10.95 1.10 2.37
C LEU A 118 10.29 2.43 2.76
N LYS A 119 11.05 3.36 3.34
CA LYS A 119 10.55 4.70 3.68
C LYS A 119 10.08 5.45 2.43
N ALA A 120 10.82 5.37 1.33
CA ALA A 120 10.43 5.99 0.07
C ALA A 120 9.16 5.36 -0.50
N ALA A 121 9.01 4.04 -0.45
CA ALA A 121 7.82 3.34 -0.91
C ALA A 121 6.58 3.73 -0.09
N LEU A 122 6.67 3.73 1.25
CA LEU A 122 5.60 4.16 2.15
C LEU A 122 5.14 5.61 1.87
N ARG A 123 6.09 6.53 1.63
CA ARG A 123 5.77 7.91 1.27
C ARG A 123 5.05 8.01 -0.07
N ARG A 124 5.56 7.34 -1.11
CA ARG A 124 4.93 7.33 -2.43
C ARG A 124 3.53 6.74 -2.38
N ALA A 125 3.33 5.68 -1.60
CA ALA A 125 2.03 5.05 -1.44
C ALA A 125 1.05 5.98 -0.71
N THR A 126 1.52 6.65 0.34
CA THR A 126 0.75 7.70 1.03
C THR A 126 0.36 8.83 0.06
N ASP A 127 1.30 9.32 -0.74
CA ASP A 127 1.04 10.37 -1.74
C ASP A 127 0.03 9.91 -2.81
N ALA A 128 0.11 8.65 -3.24
CA ALA A 128 -0.84 8.06 -4.18
C ALA A 128 -2.26 8.02 -3.61
N LEU A 129 -2.43 7.65 -2.34
CA LEU A 129 -3.72 7.66 -1.64
C LEU A 129 -4.28 9.09 -1.48
N ILE A 130 -3.42 10.05 -1.16
CA ILE A 130 -3.80 11.46 -1.06
C ILE A 130 -4.28 11.99 -2.43
N ARG A 131 -3.51 11.73 -3.50
CA ARG A 131 -3.90 12.12 -4.86
C ARG A 131 -5.19 11.45 -5.29
N ALA A 132 -5.35 10.16 -5.00
CA ALA A 132 -6.58 9.42 -5.31
C ALA A 132 -7.83 10.03 -4.68
N ARG A 133 -7.69 10.76 -3.56
CA ARG A 133 -8.80 11.46 -2.88
C ARG A 133 -9.07 12.87 -3.41
N ILE A 134 -8.06 13.57 -3.94
CA ILE A 134 -8.14 15.02 -4.23
C ILE A 134 -8.26 15.32 -5.73
N GLU A 135 -7.46 14.62 -6.54
CA GLU A 135 -7.52 14.66 -8.01
C GLU A 135 -8.67 13.77 -8.47
#